data_AF-A0ABD0Q7K3-F1
#
_entry.id   AF-A0ABD0Q7K3-F1
#
_cell.length_a   1.000
_cell.length_b   1.000
_cell.length_c   1.000
_cell.angle_alpha   90.00
_cell.angle_beta   90.00
_cell.angle_gamma   90.00
#
_symmetry.space_group_name_H-M   'P 1'
#
loop_
_entity.id
_entity.type
_entity.pdbx_description
1 polymer ?
#
loop_
_entity_poly.entity_id
_entity_poly.type
_entity_poly.pdbx_seq_one_letter_code
_entity_poly.pdbx_strand_id
1 'polypeptide(L)' 'YLGRKKVNLEEEVAVENVRNLVYADYSYWTLSYAISLQGAQKLLNAEPISKMLPVDEFLPIMYDKHP' A
#
# COMPACT_ATOMS: atom_id res chain seq x y z
N TYR A 1 -2.79 1.05 -5.07
CA TYR A 1 -1.82 1.80 -5.89
C TYR A 1 -2.42 2.14 -7.23
N LEU A 2 -2.29 3.39 -7.70
CA LEU A 2 -2.59 3.73 -9.11
C LEU A 2 -1.31 3.76 -9.98
N GLY A 3 -0.15 3.92 -9.35
CA GLY A 3 1.16 3.77 -9.97
C GLY A 3 2.24 3.55 -8.91
N ARG A 4 3.14 2.60 -9.16
CA ARG A 4 4.28 2.28 -8.28
C ARG A 4 5.37 1.54 -9.04
N LYS A 5 6.59 1.50 -8.47
CA LYS A 5 7.67 0.63 -8.95
C LYS A 5 7.65 -0.68 -8.16
N LYS A 6 7.63 -1.82 -8.86
CA LYS A 6 7.78 -3.13 -8.20
C LYS A 6 9.21 -3.26 -7.66
N VAL A 7 9.33 -3.71 -6.42
CA VAL A 7 10.62 -3.96 -5.76
C VAL A 7 11.02 -5.43 -5.97
N ASN A 8 10.08 -6.34 -5.70
CA ASN A 8 10.22 -7.75 -6.03
C ASN A 8 9.69 -8.00 -7.45
N LEU A 9 10.40 -8.86 -8.20
CA LEU A 9 9.99 -9.31 -9.53
C LEU A 9 9.12 -10.57 -9.48
N GLU A 10 8.80 -11.06 -8.27
CA GLU A 10 7.86 -12.16 -8.10
C GLU A 10 6.46 -11.77 -8.60
N GLU A 11 5.71 -12.79 -8.99
CA GLU A 11 4.40 -12.61 -9.60
C GLU A 11 3.37 -12.25 -8.52
N GLU A 12 2.75 -11.08 -8.67
CA GLU A 12 1.69 -10.63 -7.77
C GLU A 12 0.36 -11.24 -8.17
N VAL A 13 -0.44 -11.59 -7.17
CA VAL A 13 -1.74 -12.24 -7.39
C VAL A 13 -2.72 -11.24 -7.99
N ALA A 14 -3.25 -11.55 -9.17
CA ALA A 14 -4.30 -10.76 -9.79
C ALA A 14 -5.60 -10.85 -8.99
N VAL A 15 -6.36 -9.75 -8.92
CA VAL A 15 -7.72 -9.76 -8.37
C VAL A 15 -8.66 -10.31 -9.43
N GLU A 16 -9.40 -11.36 -9.09
CA GLU A 16 -10.29 -12.04 -10.02
C GLU A 16 -11.31 -11.08 -10.63
N ASN A 17 -11.55 -11.20 -11.93
CA ASN A 17 -12.52 -10.39 -12.68
C ASN A 17 -12.27 -8.87 -12.69
N VAL A 18 -11.08 -8.40 -12.27
CA VAL A 18 -10.71 -6.97 -12.33
C VAL A 18 -9.42 -6.76 -13.12
N ARG A 19 -9.52 -5.98 -14.20
CA ARG A 19 -8.37 -5.66 -15.05
C ARG A 19 -7.41 -4.70 -14.33
N ASN A 20 -6.11 -5.00 -14.40
CA ASN A 20 -5.02 -4.18 -13.86
C ASN A 20 -5.07 -3.97 -12.33
N LEU A 21 -5.72 -4.86 -11.59
CA LEU A 21 -5.72 -4.86 -10.13
C LEU A 21 -5.04 -6.12 -9.61
N VAL A 22 -4.14 -5.94 -8.65
CA VAL A 22 -3.37 -7.01 -8.02
C VAL A 22 -3.34 -6.80 -6.51
N TYR A 23 -3.17 -7.88 -5.77
CA TYR A 23 -2.71 -7.84 -4.38
C TYR A 23 -1.24 -7.47 -4.38
N ALA A 24 -0.97 -6.17 -4.24
CA ALA A 24 0.36 -5.61 -4.36
C ALA A 24 1.26 -6.04 -3.20
N ASP A 25 2.51 -6.37 -3.53
CA ASP A 25 3.58 -6.59 -2.55
C ASP A 25 4.23 -5.26 -2.15
N TYR A 26 5.25 -5.33 -1.28
CA TYR A 26 6.04 -4.20 -0.83
C TYR A 26 6.50 -3.28 -1.98
N SER A 27 6.38 -1.98 -1.76
CA SER A 27 6.87 -0.96 -2.68
C SER A 27 7.22 0.32 -1.95
N TYR A 28 8.48 0.75 -2.05
CA TYR A 28 8.98 2.01 -1.48
C TYR A 28 8.94 3.19 -2.46
N TRP A 29 8.38 3.02 -3.66
CA TRP A 29 8.22 4.12 -4.61
C TRP A 29 6.81 4.14 -5.18
N THR A 30 6.04 5.08 -4.65
CA THR A 30 4.65 5.26 -5.04
C THR A 30 4.37 6.60 -5.69
N LEU A 31 3.53 6.57 -6.74
CA LEU A 31 3.07 7.79 -7.39
C LEU A 31 1.77 8.29 -6.75
N SER A 32 0.80 7.39 -6.53
CA SER A 32 -0.49 7.76 -5.94
C SER A 32 -1.28 6.57 -5.40
N TYR A 33 -2.18 6.91 -4.46
CA TYR A 33 -3.07 6.00 -3.77
C TYR A 33 -4.53 6.42 -3.99
N ALA A 34 -5.41 5.44 -4.07
CA ALA A 34 -6.84 5.63 -3.88
C ALA A 34 -7.23 4.83 -2.63
N ILE A 35 -7.87 5.50 -1.67
CA ILE A 35 -8.32 4.90 -0.41
C ILE A 35 -9.75 5.34 -0.14
N SER A 36 -10.54 4.45 0.45
CA SER A 36 -11.86 4.84 0.96
C SER A 36 -11.72 5.76 2.16
N LEU A 37 -12.74 6.59 2.43
CA LEU A 37 -12.77 7.43 3.63
C LEU A 37 -12.60 6.61 4.92
N GLN A 38 -13.27 5.45 5.00
CA GLN A 38 -13.14 4.54 6.13
C GLN A 38 -11.71 4.00 6.29
N GLY A 39 -11.05 3.63 5.18
CA GLY A 39 -9.66 3.19 5.19
C GLY A 39 -8.71 4.29 5.65
N ALA A 40 -8.90 5.52 5.15
CA ALA A 40 -8.16 6.69 5.60
C ALA A 40 -8.30 6.92 7.12
N GLN A 41 -9.53 6.82 7.64
CA GLN A 41 -9.77 6.97 9.07
C GLN A 41 -9.08 5.87 9.89
N LYS A 42 -9.13 4.61 9.43
CA LYS A 42 -8.42 3.49 10.08
C LYS A 42 -6.91 3.74 10.15
N LEU A 43 -6.33 4.27 9.09
CA LEU A 43 -4.90 4.60 9.01
C LEU A 43 -4.52 5.76 9.95
N LEU A 44 -5.34 6.81 10.02
CA LEU A 44 -5.11 7.94 10.95
C LEU A 44 -5.21 7.52 12.42
N ASN A 45 -6.15 6.61 12.74
CA ASN A 45 -6.33 6.10 14.09
C ASN A 45 -5.16 5.23 14.60
N ALA A 46 -4.23 4.83 13.73
CA ALA A 46 -2.98 4.18 14.13
C ALA A 46 -1.92 5.20 14.61
N GLU A 47 -2.25 6.49 14.66
CA GLU A 47 -1.40 7.60 15.10
C GLU A 47 -0.01 7.66 14.45
N PRO A 48 0.13 7.47 13.12
CA PRO A 48 1.44 7.35 12.45
C PRO A 48 2.28 8.63 12.52
N ILE A 49 1.64 9.78 12.67
CA ILE A 49 2.29 11.10 12.70
C ILE A 49 3.17 11.24 13.95
N SER A 50 2.81 10.60 15.06
CA SER A 50 3.57 10.67 16.31
C SER A 50 5.02 10.14 16.19
N LYS A 51 5.27 9.26 15.20
CA LYS A 51 6.57 8.64 14.92
C LYS A 51 7.15 9.05 13.55
N MET A 52 6.47 9.94 12.83
CA MET A 52 6.82 10.46 11.49
C MET A 52 7.35 9.37 10.54
N LEU A 53 6.48 8.44 10.16
CA LEU A 53 6.82 7.38 9.21
C LEU A 53 6.46 7.79 7.77
N PRO A 54 7.34 7.57 6.76
CA PRO A 54 6.98 7.78 5.37
C PRO A 54 5.77 6.92 4.98
N VAL A 55 4.87 7.46 4.16
CA VAL A 55 3.64 6.76 3.76
C VAL A 55 3.92 5.45 3.03
N ASP A 56 5.01 5.42 2.26
CA ASP A 56 5.46 4.25 1.49
C ASP A 56 6.02 3.13 2.38
N GLU A 57 6.33 3.43 3.65
CA GLU A 57 6.68 2.43 4.68
C GLU A 57 5.47 2.09 5.55
N PHE A 58 4.70 3.11 5.91
CA PHE A 58 3.53 2.95 6.77
C PHE A 58 2.48 2.03 6.16
N LEU A 59 2.14 2.22 4.89
CA LEU A 59 1.09 1.41 4.27
C LEU A 59 1.48 -0.07 4.21
N PRO A 60 2.65 -0.48 3.70
CA PRO A 60 3.07 -1.87 3.74
C PRO A 60 3.08 -2.53 5.11
N ILE A 61 3.47 -1.79 6.16
CA ILE A 61 3.35 -2.28 7.54
C ILE A 61 1.89 -2.56 7.90
N MET A 62 0.98 -1.67 7.52
CA MET A 62 -0.44 -1.79 7.85
C MET A 62 -1.16 -2.94 7.12
N TYR A 63 -0.62 -3.44 6.01
CA TYR A 63 -1.14 -4.63 5.32
C TYR A 63 -0.18 -5.83 5.37
N ASP A 64 0.76 -5.83 6.33
CA ASP A 64 1.66 -6.95 6.66
C ASP A 64 2.52 -7.44 5.48
N LYS A 65 3.07 -6.47 4.73
CA LYS A 65 3.95 -6.67 3.57
C LYS A 65 5.16 -5.76 3.62
N HIS A 66 5.68 -5.50 4.81
CA HIS A 66 6.97 -4.84 5.00
C HIS A 66 8.02 -5.90 5.36
N PRO A 67 9.26 -5.84 4.82
CA PRO A 67 10.33 -6.79 5.12
C PRO A 67 10.72 -6.89 6.61
#